data_AF-A0A1V5WBB6-F1
#
_entry.id   AF-A0A1V5WBB6-F1
#
_cell.length_a   1.000
_cell.length_b   1.000
_cell.length_c   1.000
_cell.angle_alpha   90.00
_cell.angle_beta   90.00
_cell.angle_gamma   90.00
#
_symmetry.space_group_name_H-M   'P 1'
#
loop_
_entity.id
_entity.type
_entity.pdbx_description
1 polymer ?
#
loop_
_entity_poly.entity_id
_entity_poly.type
_entity_poly.pdbx_seq_one_letter_code
_entity_poly.pdbx_strand_id
1 'polypeptide(L)'
;MQYPRERLPLPERSRHSPFLVLDATTEALRCTACGICTQVCPVQCIWIERAVDTETGRPLRRPAQYHLDISLCMGCGLCAEFCPFDAIKMSSDYEVASYERPGFLDALQRARKL
;
A
#
# COMPACT_ATOMS: atom_id res chain seq x y z
N MET A 1 -5.14 1.05 32.15
CA MET A 1 -4.53 0.60 30.88
C MET A 1 -3.05 0.34 31.11
N GLN A 2 -2.64 -0.93 31.11
CA GLN A 2 -1.24 -1.35 31.24
C GLN A 2 -0.71 -1.95 29.92
N TYR A 3 -0.13 -1.11 29.07
CA TYR A 3 0.57 -1.57 27.86
C TYR A 3 1.83 -2.38 28.26
N PRO A 4 2.18 -3.49 27.57
CA PRO A 4 1.59 -4.06 26.35
C PRO A 4 0.49 -5.12 26.59
N ARG A 5 0.21 -5.49 27.84
CA ARG A 5 -0.75 -6.57 28.19
C ARG A 5 -2.19 -6.20 27.90
N GLU A 6 -2.52 -4.93 28.08
CA GLU A 6 -3.85 -4.38 27.83
C GLU A 6 -3.73 -3.31 26.75
N ARG A 7 -4.53 -3.43 25.69
CA ARG A 7 -4.53 -2.52 24.52
C ARG A 7 -5.89 -1.85 24.40
N LEU A 8 -5.90 -0.59 23.95
CA LEU A 8 -7.15 0.06 23.59
C LEU A 8 -7.66 -0.48 22.25
N PRO A 9 -8.98 -0.69 22.11
CA PRO A 9 -9.55 -0.99 20.81
C PRO A 9 -9.36 0.22 19.90
N LEU A 10 -8.71 0.00 18.75
CA LEU A 10 -8.58 1.03 17.74
C LEU A 10 -9.91 1.24 17.01
N PRO A 11 -10.25 2.48 16.63
CA PRO A 11 -11.40 2.72 15.78
C PRO A 11 -11.17 2.09 14.39
N GLU A 12 -12.24 1.67 13.74
CA GLU A 12 -12.18 1.06 12.40
C GLU A 12 -11.49 1.96 11.37
N ARG A 13 -11.68 3.29 11.50
CA ARG A 13 -11.05 4.30 10.65
C ARG A 13 -9.58 4.62 10.98
N SER A 14 -8.91 3.79 11.77
CA SER A 14 -7.49 4.03 12.10
C SER A 14 -6.63 3.90 10.84
N ARG A 15 -5.61 4.76 10.75
CA ARG A 15 -4.77 4.88 9.54
C ARG A 15 -3.31 4.86 9.94
N HIS A 16 -2.61 3.79 9.56
CA HIS A 16 -1.16 3.66 9.77
C HIS A 16 -0.45 3.47 8.43
N SER A 17 -0.14 2.24 8.04
CA SER A 17 0.56 1.95 6.78
C SER A 17 -0.43 1.59 5.68
N PRO A 18 -0.31 2.16 4.47
CA PRO A 18 -1.06 1.64 3.33
C PRO A 18 -0.54 0.26 2.92
N PHE A 19 -1.43 -0.57 2.39
CA PHE A 19 -1.13 -1.89 1.82
C PHE A 19 -1.98 -2.15 0.58
N LEU A 20 -1.49 -3.01 -0.33
CA LEU A 20 -2.21 -3.41 -1.53
C LEU A 20 -3.15 -4.57 -1.26
N VAL A 21 -4.30 -4.55 -1.92
CA VAL A 21 -5.32 -5.59 -1.80
C VAL A 21 -5.14 -6.65 -2.89
N LEU A 22 -5.13 -7.90 -2.46
CA LEU A 22 -5.27 -9.07 -3.33
C LEU A 22 -6.75 -9.43 -3.46
N ASP A 23 -7.17 -9.76 -4.67
CA ASP A 23 -8.52 -10.21 -4.93
C ASP A 23 -8.73 -11.64 -4.39
N ALA A 24 -9.88 -11.89 -3.75
CA ALA A 24 -10.13 -13.15 -3.06
C ALA A 24 -10.31 -14.34 -4.01
N THR A 25 -10.80 -14.09 -5.22
CA THR A 25 -11.12 -15.13 -6.22
C THR A 25 -9.94 -15.46 -7.13
N THR A 26 -9.21 -14.44 -7.58
CA THR A 26 -8.14 -14.59 -8.58
C THR A 26 -6.74 -14.60 -7.97
N GLU A 27 -6.61 -14.27 -6.68
CA GLU A 27 -5.34 -14.02 -5.98
C GLU A 27 -4.43 -12.97 -6.65
N ALA A 28 -4.97 -12.25 -7.63
CA ALA A 28 -4.26 -11.20 -8.33
C ALA A 28 -4.38 -9.87 -7.56
N LEU A 29 -3.38 -9.01 -7.75
CA LEU A 29 -3.46 -7.63 -7.26
C LEU A 29 -4.59 -6.88 -7.95
N ARG A 30 -5.41 -6.17 -7.17
CA ARG A 30 -6.43 -5.25 -7.71
C ARG A 30 -5.83 -4.01 -8.37
N CYS A 31 -4.55 -3.72 -8.10
CA CYS A 31 -3.87 -2.55 -8.62
C CYS A 31 -3.66 -2.65 -10.13
N THR A 32 -4.09 -1.63 -10.87
CA THR A 32 -3.91 -1.54 -12.33
C THR A 32 -2.72 -0.68 -12.76
N ALA A 33 -1.89 -0.23 -11.80
CA ALA A 33 -0.79 0.71 -12.02
C ALA A 33 -1.22 2.02 -12.72
N CYS A 34 -2.36 2.59 -12.31
CA CYS A 34 -2.87 3.87 -12.85
C CYS A 34 -2.09 5.11 -12.40
N GLY A 35 -1.31 5.03 -11.31
CA GLY A 35 -0.46 6.13 -10.83
C GLY A 35 -1.16 7.24 -10.04
N ILE A 36 -2.48 7.19 -9.86
CA ILE A 36 -3.24 8.24 -9.13
C ILE A 36 -2.76 8.37 -7.68
N CYS A 37 -2.47 7.26 -7.01
CA CYS A 37 -1.98 7.26 -5.63
C CYS A 37 -0.59 7.93 -5.48
N THR A 38 0.27 7.86 -6.50
CA THR A 38 1.54 8.59 -6.52
C THR A 38 1.31 10.09 -6.68
N GLN A 39 0.38 10.49 -7.55
CA GLN A 39 0.08 11.91 -7.81
C GLN A 39 -0.58 12.61 -6.61
N VAL A 40 -1.47 11.92 -5.89
CA VAL A 40 -2.16 12.50 -4.73
C VAL A 40 -1.30 12.47 -3.46
N CYS A 41 -0.19 11.74 -3.45
CA CYS A 41 0.66 11.63 -2.27
C CYS A 41 1.39 12.96 -1.99
N PRO A 42 1.10 13.66 -0.86
CA PRO A 42 1.69 14.97 -0.60
C PRO A 42 3.20 14.92 -0.37
N VAL A 43 3.71 13.79 0.14
CA VAL A 43 5.14 13.55 0.42
C VAL A 43 5.82 12.75 -0.70
N GLN A 44 5.09 12.34 -1.73
CA GLN A 44 5.59 11.56 -2.88
C GLN A 44 6.39 10.31 -2.47
N CYS A 45 5.89 9.55 -1.49
CA CYS A 45 6.56 8.33 -0.96
C CYS A 45 6.20 7.04 -1.70
N ILE A 46 5.44 7.11 -2.80
CA ILE A 46 4.93 5.94 -3.54
C ILE A 46 5.51 5.95 -4.96
N TRP A 47 6.17 4.87 -5.36
CA TRP A 47 6.67 4.66 -6.71
C TRP A 47 6.02 3.44 -7.34
N ILE A 48 5.61 3.53 -8.61
CA ILE A 48 4.95 2.43 -9.31
C ILE A 48 5.57 2.27 -10.70
N GLU A 49 6.00 1.06 -11.00
CA GLU A 49 6.40 0.65 -12.34
C GLU A 49 5.32 -0.22 -12.93
N ARG A 50 4.83 0.17 -14.11
CA ARG A 50 3.79 -0.58 -14.82
C ARG A 50 4.42 -1.74 -15.58
N ALA A 51 3.84 -2.93 -15.45
CA ALA A 51 4.29 -4.08 -16.22
C ALA A 51 4.08 -3.85 -17.72
N VAL A 52 5.02 -4.34 -18.51
CA VAL A 52 4.95 -4.37 -19.97
C VAL A 52 4.91 -5.82 -20.44
N ASP A 53 4.14 -6.05 -21.49
CA ASP A 53 4.09 -7.34 -22.17
C ASP A 53 5.39 -7.54 -22.96
N THR A 54 6.03 -8.69 -22.77
CA THR A 54 7.32 -9.02 -23.39
C THR A 54 7.21 -9.29 -24.88
N GLU A 55 6.04 -9.73 -25.35
CA GLU A 55 5.83 -10.07 -26.77
C GLU A 55 5.32 -8.87 -27.58
N THR A 56 4.37 -8.10 -27.02
CA THR A 56 3.72 -7.01 -27.74
C THR A 56 4.28 -5.63 -27.40
N GLY A 57 5.09 -5.52 -26.34
CA GLY A 57 5.58 -4.24 -25.81
C GLY A 57 4.47 -3.35 -25.22
N ARG A 58 3.22 -3.84 -25.16
CA ARG A 58 2.09 -3.06 -24.67
C ARG A 58 2.08 -3.01 -23.15
N PRO A 59 1.64 -1.89 -22.56
CA PRO A 59 1.50 -1.80 -21.12
C PRO A 59 0.36 -2.69 -20.61
N LEU A 60 0.66 -3.47 -19.58
CA LEU A 60 -0.31 -4.31 -18.89
C LEU A 60 -1.00 -3.54 -17.77
N ARG A 61 -2.22 -3.97 -17.43
CA ARG A 61 -3.04 -3.40 -16.35
C ARG A 61 -2.65 -4.00 -14.99
N ARG A 62 -1.35 -4.04 -14.68
CA ARG A 62 -0.80 -4.54 -13.43
C ARG A 62 0.54 -3.85 -13.11
N PRO A 63 0.88 -3.62 -11.82
CA PRO A 63 2.21 -3.17 -11.44
C PRO A 63 3.23 -4.30 -11.66
N ALA A 64 4.41 -3.94 -12.18
CA ALA A 64 5.60 -4.79 -12.11
C ALA A 64 6.32 -4.59 -10.77
N GLN A 65 6.41 -3.34 -10.31
CA GLN A 65 6.98 -2.99 -9.02
C GLN A 65 6.10 -1.93 -8.36
N TYR A 66 5.95 -2.02 -7.05
CA TYR A 66 5.28 -1.00 -6.25
C TYR A 66 6.13 -0.75 -5.01
N HIS A 67 6.71 0.43 -4.90
CA HIS A 67 7.55 0.79 -3.76
C HIS A 67 6.86 1.84 -2.89
N LEU A 68 6.95 1.66 -1.58
CA LEU A 68 6.42 2.58 -0.57
C LEU A 68 7.51 2.83 0.48
N ASP A 69 7.90 4.09 0.64
CA ASP A 69 8.74 4.48 1.78
C ASP A 69 7.87 4.85 2.98
N ILE A 70 7.75 3.89 3.91
CA ILE A 70 6.97 4.06 5.15
C ILE A 70 7.62 5.08 6.08
N SER A 71 8.93 5.29 5.97
CA SER A 71 9.66 6.29 6.76
C SER A 71 9.23 7.72 6.41
N LEU A 72 8.70 7.94 5.20
CA LEU A 72 8.20 9.23 4.73
C LEU A 72 6.67 9.33 4.79
N CYS A 73 5.96 8.20 4.79
CA CYS A 73 4.51 8.18 4.78
C CYS A 73 3.93 8.82 6.05
N MET A 74 3.07 9.82 5.89
CA MET A 74 2.39 10.50 7.00
C MET A 74 1.02 9.90 7.38
N GLY A 75 0.65 8.74 6.82
CA GLY A 75 -0.61 8.06 7.17
C GLY A 75 -1.90 8.80 6.80
N CYS A 76 -1.85 9.75 5.85
CA CYS A 76 -2.99 10.63 5.53
C CYS A 76 -4.22 9.89 4.98
N GLY A 77 -4.04 8.75 4.30
CA GLY A 77 -5.14 7.96 3.72
C GLY A 77 -5.59 8.39 2.32
N LEU A 78 -5.05 9.48 1.76
CA LEU A 78 -5.46 9.99 0.43
C LEU A 78 -5.27 8.96 -0.69
N CYS A 79 -4.20 8.16 -0.63
CA CYS A 79 -3.98 7.11 -1.63
C CYS A 79 -5.11 6.06 -1.66
N ALA A 80 -5.72 5.74 -0.51
CA ALA A 80 -6.84 4.81 -0.42
C ALA A 80 -8.15 5.45 -0.88
N GLU A 81 -8.40 6.71 -0.51
CA GLU A 81 -9.64 7.42 -0.88
C GLU A 81 -9.72 7.71 -2.39
N PHE A 82 -8.60 8.05 -3.02
CA PHE A 82 -8.57 8.39 -4.45
C PHE A 82 -8.36 7.19 -5.36
N CYS A 83 -8.25 5.97 -4.84
CA CYS A 83 -8.07 4.78 -5.67
C CYS A 83 -9.41 4.37 -6.32
N PRO A 84 -9.56 4.46 -7.65
CA PRO A 84 -10.84 4.13 -8.30
C PRO A 84 -11.13 2.63 -8.37
N PHE A 85 -10.12 1.80 -8.11
CA PHE A 85 -10.23 0.32 -8.15
C PHE A 85 -10.24 -0.31 -6.77
N ASP A 86 -10.24 0.52 -5.72
CA ASP A 86 -10.15 0.08 -4.32
C ASP A 86 -8.99 -0.89 -4.06
N ALA A 87 -7.86 -0.63 -4.72
CA ALA A 87 -6.71 -1.52 -4.74
C ALA A 87 -5.73 -1.30 -3.57
N ILE A 88 -5.90 -0.21 -2.82
CA ILE A 88 -5.04 0.17 -1.70
C ILE A 88 -5.90 0.58 -0.51
N LYS A 89 -5.56 0.06 0.67
CA LYS A 89 -6.25 0.33 1.93
C LYS A 89 -5.26 0.73 3.02
N MET A 90 -5.77 1.32 4.09
CA MET A 90 -4.99 1.69 5.27
C MET A 90 -5.05 0.57 6.31
N SER A 91 -3.90 0.19 6.86
CA SER A 91 -3.83 -0.76 7.97
C SER A 91 -4.07 -0.09 9.32
N SER A 92 -4.52 -0.89 10.27
CA SER A 92 -4.60 -0.55 11.69
C SER A 92 -3.34 -0.98 12.46
N ASP A 93 -2.33 -1.51 11.77
CA ASP A 93 -1.09 -2.00 12.37
C ASP A 93 -0.19 -0.82 12.73
N TYR A 94 -0.04 -0.55 14.03
CA TYR A 94 0.77 0.56 14.55
C TYR A 94 2.12 0.11 15.15
N GLU A 95 2.24 -1.14 15.55
CA GLU A 95 3.44 -1.72 16.19
C GLU A 95 4.47 -2.17 15.14
N VAL A 96 4.87 -1.27 14.23
CA VAL A 96 5.77 -1.59 13.10
C VAL A 96 7.18 -1.03 13.24
N ALA A 97 7.61 -0.77 14.48
CA ALA A 97 8.95 -0.25 14.76
C ALA A 97 10.04 -1.24 14.34
N SER A 98 11.09 -0.72 13.71
CA SER A 98 12.28 -1.46 13.28
C SER A 98 13.55 -0.73 13.73
N TYR A 99 14.61 -1.48 14.01
CA TYR A 99 15.93 -0.91 14.33
C TYR A 99 16.65 -0.38 13.09
N GLU A 100 16.32 -0.92 11.92
CA GLU A 100 16.85 -0.52 10.64
C GLU A 100 15.86 0.39 9.92
N ARG A 101 16.37 1.34 9.13
CA ARG A 101 15.52 2.18 8.28
C ARG A 101 14.88 1.28 7.22
N PRO A 102 13.53 1.14 7.20
CA PRO A 102 12.87 0.22 6.27
C PRO A 102 13.07 0.59 4.80
N GLY A 103 13.42 1.86 4.52
CA GLY A 103 13.70 2.35 3.17
C GLY A 103 12.50 2.21 2.23
N PHE A 104 12.79 2.11 0.93
CA PHE A 104 11.79 1.75 -0.07
C PHE A 104 11.45 0.27 0.05
N LEU A 105 10.31 -0.04 0.66
CA LEU A 105 9.80 -1.40 0.73
C LEU A 105 9.01 -1.71 -0.54
N ASP A 106 9.24 -2.89 -1.10
CA ASP A 106 8.38 -3.43 -2.15
C ASP A 106 7.03 -3.82 -1.52
N ALA A 107 6.02 -2.96 -1.71
CA ALA A 107 4.71 -3.17 -1.11
C ALA A 107 3.94 -4.31 -1.78
N LEU A 108 4.42 -4.87 -2.91
CA LEU A 108 3.89 -6.12 -3.46
C LEU A 108 4.05 -7.27 -2.45
N GLN A 109 5.16 -7.30 -1.72
CA GLN A 109 5.44 -8.33 -0.72
C GLN A 109 4.58 -8.18 0.54
N ARG A 110 3.97 -7.01 0.73
CA ARG A 110 3.09 -6.71 1.87
C ARG A 110 1.62 -6.65 1.47
N ALA A 111 1.29 -7.11 0.27
CA ALA A 111 -0.09 -7.21 -0.20
C ALA A 111 -0.86 -8.24 0.66
N ARG A 112 -2.11 -7.93 0.96
CA ARG A 112 -2.97 -8.77 1.83
C ARG A 112 -4.31 -9.01 1.16
N LYS A 113 -4.90 -10.18 1.45
CA LYS A 113 -6.30 -10.45 1.11
C LYS A 113 -7.21 -9.65 2.04
N LEU A 114 -8.28 -9.11 1.47
CA LEU A 114 -9.42 -8.60 2.23
C LEU A 114 -10.45 -9.71 2.43
#